data_AF-A0A662QFL4-F1
#
_entry.id   AF-A0A662QFL4-F1
#
_cell.length_a   1.000
_cell.length_b   1.000
_cell.length_c   1.000
_cell.angle_alpha   90.00
_cell.angle_beta   90.00
_cell.angle_gamma   90.00
#
_symmetry.space_group_name_H-M   'P 1'
#
loop_
_entity.id
_entity.type
_entity.pdbx_description
1 polymer ?
#
loop_
_entity_poly.entity_id
_entity_poly.type
_entity_poly.pdbx_seq_one_letter_code
_entity_poly.pdbx_strand_id
1 'polypeptide(L)'
;MKEITHKDYLEFIKEKTAVIIEDVEIKLQKNWNIKSYGPPRDYTPERTTVWSFPDRGDWATHKGNYRGNWSPYIPRNLILKYTQKGDWVLDQMMGSGTTLVEAKLLERNAIGVDINLDAVMVARDRLNFSYNPLFSEYKEPIVKTYWGDARNLDKIENESIDLIATHPPYANIISYTKSKKLSDDLSQLPFEEYLKEMRKVAEEAFRVLKPGKICAILIGDTRKHKHYVPIALRVMRWCA
;
A
#
# COMPACT_ATOMS: atom_id res chain seq x y z
N MET A 1 -8.57 8.90 -12.05
CA MET A 1 -7.75 9.22 -10.86
C MET A 1 -7.09 10.58 -10.99
N LYS A 2 -6.77 11.24 -9.86
CA LYS A 2 -6.02 12.51 -9.82
C LYS A 2 -4.64 12.29 -9.22
N GLU A 3 -3.58 12.69 -9.91
CA GLU A 3 -2.22 12.64 -9.35
C GLU A 3 -2.07 13.65 -8.21
N ILE A 4 -1.47 13.20 -7.11
CA ILE A 4 -1.13 14.03 -5.95
C ILE A 4 0.39 14.16 -5.91
N THR A 5 0.87 15.37 -6.17
CA THR A 5 2.31 15.68 -6.28
C THR A 5 2.91 16.11 -4.94
N HIS A 6 4.22 16.35 -4.92
CA HIS A 6 4.85 16.97 -3.74
C HIS A 6 4.34 18.40 -3.49
N LYS A 7 4.04 19.15 -4.56
CA LYS A 7 3.50 20.49 -4.45
C LYS A 7 2.12 20.47 -3.78
N ASP A 8 1.25 19.53 -4.16
CA ASP A 8 -0.07 19.37 -3.54
C ASP A 8 0.05 19.03 -2.05
N TYR A 9 1.01 18.16 -1.69
CA TYR A 9 1.31 17.87 -0.29
C TYR A 9 1.76 19.11 0.48
N LEU A 10 2.71 19.88 -0.07
CA LEU A 10 3.20 21.10 0.55
C LEU A 10 2.10 22.16 0.73
N GLU A 11 1.14 22.22 -0.19
CA GLU A 11 -0.02 23.11 -0.04
C GLU A 11 -0.97 22.61 1.06
N PHE A 12 -1.28 21.31 1.08
CA PHE A 12 -2.15 20.71 2.08
C PHE A 12 -1.66 20.95 3.51
N ILE A 13 -0.36 20.83 3.73
CA ILE A 13 0.23 20.98 5.07
C ILE A 13 0.29 22.43 5.57
N LYS A 14 0.07 23.44 4.71
CA LYS A 14 -0.04 24.84 5.18
C LYS A 14 -1.27 25.05 6.05
N GLU A 15 -2.35 24.34 5.73
CA GLU A 15 -3.63 24.46 6.44
C GLU A 15 -3.82 23.35 7.48
N LYS A 16 -3.23 22.16 7.25
CA LYS A 16 -3.43 20.97 8.09
C LYS A 16 -2.12 20.34 8.52
N THR A 17 -1.83 20.36 9.83
CA THR A 17 -0.63 19.75 10.42
C THR A 17 -0.86 18.30 10.87
N ALA A 18 -2.10 17.82 10.86
CA ALA A 18 -2.48 16.45 11.15
C ALA A 18 -3.74 16.07 10.37
N VAL A 19 -3.94 14.76 10.21
CA VAL A 19 -5.17 14.19 9.68
C VAL A 19 -5.72 13.16 10.67
N ILE A 20 -7.03 12.97 10.66
CA ILE A 20 -7.68 11.94 11.46
C ILE A 20 -8.10 10.84 10.50
N ILE A 21 -7.52 9.65 10.66
CA ILE A 21 -7.89 8.46 9.91
C ILE A 21 -8.49 7.49 10.90
N GLU A 22 -9.76 7.17 10.70
CA GLU A 22 -10.62 6.55 11.71
C GLU A 22 -10.69 7.39 12.99
N ASP A 23 -10.11 6.89 14.07
CA ASP A 23 -10.06 7.51 15.40
C ASP A 23 -8.61 7.83 15.80
N VAL A 24 -7.67 7.75 14.84
CA VAL A 24 -6.24 7.98 15.08
C VAL A 24 -5.83 9.29 14.42
N GLU A 25 -5.34 10.23 15.24
CA GLU A 25 -4.68 11.44 14.76
C GLU A 25 -3.26 11.11 14.28
N ILE A 26 -2.97 11.43 13.02
CA ILE A 26 -1.66 11.26 12.40
C ILE A 26 -1.12 12.64 12.07
N LYS A 27 -0.10 13.06 12.83
CA LYS A 27 0.65 14.29 12.57
C LYS A 27 1.45 14.17 11.26
N LEU A 28 1.35 15.20 10.43
CA LEU A 28 2.10 15.42 9.20
C LEU A 28 3.31 16.32 9.49
N GLN A 29 4.09 16.66 8.45
CA GLN A 29 5.28 17.53 8.53
C GLN A 29 6.41 16.97 9.40
N LYS A 30 6.67 15.66 9.32
CA LYS A 30 7.76 15.10 10.12
C LYS A 30 9.11 15.34 9.47
N ASN A 31 10.00 16.04 10.19
CA ASN A 31 11.43 15.89 9.99
C ASN A 31 11.82 14.48 10.46
N TRP A 32 11.91 13.54 9.52
CA TRP A 32 12.21 12.15 9.84
C TRP A 32 13.65 12.00 10.33
N ASN A 33 13.82 11.72 11.63
CA ASN A 33 15.10 11.26 12.17
C ASN A 33 15.25 9.76 11.90
N ILE A 34 15.82 9.43 10.74
CA ILE A 34 15.95 8.05 10.26
C ILE A 34 17.22 7.42 10.83
N LYS A 35 17.06 6.37 11.65
CA LYS A 35 18.17 5.60 12.24
C LYS A 35 18.75 4.55 11.28
N SER A 36 17.89 3.96 10.45
CA SER A 36 18.27 2.95 9.47
C SER A 36 17.34 3.05 8.25
N TYR A 37 17.85 2.66 7.09
CA TYR A 37 17.08 2.65 5.82
C TYR A 37 16.68 1.23 5.38
N GLY A 38 16.87 0.25 6.27
CA GLY A 38 16.57 -1.14 6.00
C GLY A 38 16.41 -1.92 7.28
N PRO A 39 16.03 -3.19 7.15
CA PRO A 39 15.86 -4.08 8.28
C PRO A 39 17.19 -4.35 9.02
N PRO A 40 17.13 -4.99 10.20
CA PRO A 40 18.31 -5.49 10.91
C PRO A 40 19.26 -6.30 10.00
N ARG A 41 20.55 -6.33 10.34
CA ARG A 41 21.59 -6.94 9.49
C ARG A 41 21.43 -8.44 9.29
N ASP A 42 20.75 -9.11 10.22
CA ASP A 42 20.42 -10.53 10.22
C ASP A 42 19.13 -10.84 9.45
N TYR A 43 18.45 -9.84 8.88
CA TYR A 43 17.28 -10.06 8.04
C TYR A 43 17.63 -10.88 6.80
N THR A 44 16.93 -11.99 6.64
CA THR A 44 16.93 -12.80 5.42
C THR A 44 15.53 -12.84 4.81
N PRO A 45 15.37 -12.61 3.49
CA PRO A 45 14.09 -12.78 2.82
C PRO A 45 13.51 -14.18 3.05
N GLU A 46 12.22 -14.24 3.35
CA GLU A 46 11.49 -15.48 3.55
C GLU A 46 11.23 -16.18 2.22
N ARG A 47 11.73 -17.40 2.08
CA ARG A 47 11.73 -18.15 0.82
C ARG A 47 10.60 -19.19 0.73
N THR A 48 10.00 -19.55 1.86
CA THR A 48 8.97 -20.59 1.94
C THR A 48 7.56 -20.02 1.75
N THR A 49 6.53 -20.85 1.92
CA THR A 49 5.12 -20.47 1.89
C THR A 49 4.60 -19.95 3.24
N VAL A 50 5.39 -20.06 4.30
CA VAL A 50 5.06 -19.58 5.64
C VAL A 50 6.11 -18.55 6.04
N TRP A 51 5.68 -17.32 6.31
CA TRP A 51 6.58 -16.22 6.65
C TRP A 51 6.41 -15.85 8.12
N SER A 52 7.52 -15.66 8.83
CA SER A 52 7.50 -15.31 10.25
C SER A 52 8.39 -14.10 10.50
N PHE A 53 7.75 -12.96 10.74
CA PHE A 53 8.42 -11.73 11.16
C PHE A 53 8.03 -11.42 12.61
N PRO A 54 8.91 -11.71 13.61
CA PRO A 54 8.58 -11.54 15.02
C PRO A 54 8.37 -10.07 15.39
N ASP A 55 9.09 -9.18 14.71
CA ASP A 55 8.97 -7.74 14.85
C ASP A 55 8.26 -7.13 13.65
N ARG A 56 7.61 -6.00 13.89
CA ARG A 56 6.96 -5.22 12.84
C ARG A 56 7.97 -4.57 11.89
N GLY A 57 9.11 -4.11 12.40
CA GLY A 57 10.03 -3.23 11.68
C GLY A 57 9.63 -1.75 11.75
N ASP A 58 10.62 -0.88 11.95
CA ASP A 58 10.45 0.57 12.15
C ASP A 58 11.51 1.42 11.43
N TRP A 59 12.21 0.86 10.45
CA TRP A 59 13.21 1.58 9.67
C TRP A 59 12.59 2.63 8.75
N ALA A 60 13.43 3.52 8.23
CA ALA A 60 13.04 4.68 7.42
C ALA A 60 11.93 5.48 8.12
N THR A 61 10.77 5.57 7.47
CA THR A 61 9.61 6.33 7.93
C THR A 61 8.46 5.43 8.39
N HIS A 62 8.69 4.12 8.50
CA HIS A 62 7.66 3.16 8.89
C HIS A 62 7.16 3.42 10.31
N LYS A 63 5.84 3.53 10.44
CA LYS A 63 5.16 3.69 11.73
C LYS A 63 3.88 2.87 11.79
N GLY A 64 3.67 2.24 12.94
CA GLY A 64 2.47 1.46 13.22
C GLY A 64 1.25 2.25 13.69
N ASN A 65 1.23 3.56 13.45
CA ASN A 65 0.17 4.47 13.87
C ASN A 65 -0.92 4.66 12.79
N TYR A 66 -1.06 3.72 11.87
CA TYR A 66 -2.12 3.68 10.87
C TYR A 66 -2.76 2.31 10.99
N ARG A 67 -4.06 2.21 11.22
CA ARG A 67 -4.67 0.91 11.50
C ARG A 67 -4.74 0.06 10.23
N GLY A 68 -4.39 -1.22 10.34
CA GLY A 68 -4.44 -2.13 9.20
C GLY A 68 -3.34 -1.92 8.17
N ASN A 69 -2.23 -1.25 8.50
CA ASN A 69 -1.04 -1.30 7.66
C ASN A 69 -0.23 -2.58 7.93
N TRP A 70 0.28 -3.22 6.88
CA TRP A 70 1.17 -4.36 7.04
C TRP A 70 2.59 -3.99 7.47
N SER A 71 3.31 -4.97 8.03
CA SER A 71 4.73 -4.83 8.36
C SER A 71 5.53 -4.58 7.08
N PRO A 72 6.51 -3.65 7.06
CA PRO A 72 7.40 -3.44 5.92
C PRO A 72 8.20 -4.68 5.48
N TYR A 73 8.35 -5.70 6.34
CA TYR A 73 8.93 -6.98 5.94
C TYR A 73 8.13 -7.67 4.82
N ILE A 74 6.81 -7.52 4.80
CA ILE A 74 5.93 -8.17 3.80
C ILE A 74 6.17 -7.60 2.39
N PRO A 75 5.97 -6.29 2.12
CA PRO A 75 6.24 -5.73 0.80
C PRO A 75 7.72 -5.84 0.43
N ARG A 76 8.67 -5.70 1.38
CA ARG A 76 10.10 -5.93 1.10
C ARG A 76 10.34 -7.34 0.55
N ASN A 77 9.78 -8.36 1.20
CA ASN A 77 9.95 -9.74 0.76
C ASN A 77 9.36 -9.99 -0.63
N LEU A 78 8.17 -9.45 -0.90
CA LEU A 78 7.50 -9.52 -2.20
C LEU A 78 8.32 -8.84 -3.30
N ILE A 79 8.76 -7.60 -3.06
CA ILE A 79 9.55 -6.80 -4.01
C ILE A 79 10.87 -7.50 -4.33
N LEU A 80 11.61 -7.96 -3.32
CA LEU A 80 12.88 -8.67 -3.51
C LEU A 80 12.70 -9.99 -4.27
N LYS A 81 11.57 -10.68 -4.10
CA LYS A 81 11.31 -11.99 -4.71
C LYS A 81 10.85 -11.89 -6.17
N TYR A 82 10.06 -10.88 -6.51
CA TYR A 82 9.33 -10.84 -7.79
C TYR A 82 9.71 -9.69 -8.72
N THR A 83 10.65 -8.81 -8.33
CA THR A 83 11.05 -7.65 -9.14
C THR A 83 12.56 -7.43 -9.16
N GLN A 84 13.02 -6.70 -10.17
CA GLN A 84 14.38 -6.17 -10.27
C GLN A 84 14.39 -4.65 -10.00
N LYS A 85 15.59 -4.06 -9.86
CA LYS A 85 15.73 -2.61 -9.76
C LYS A 85 15.19 -1.95 -11.04
N GLY A 86 14.45 -0.86 -10.90
CA GLY A 86 13.80 -0.14 -12.01
C GLY A 86 12.43 -0.69 -12.41
N ASP A 87 12.03 -1.88 -11.96
CA ASP A 87 10.69 -2.43 -12.20
C ASP A 87 9.59 -1.57 -11.53
N TRP A 88 8.36 -1.69 -12.03
CA TRP A 88 7.20 -0.96 -11.51
C TRP A 88 6.39 -1.78 -10.51
N VAL A 89 6.20 -1.24 -9.31
CA VAL A 89 5.37 -1.81 -8.24
C VAL A 89 4.10 -0.99 -8.08
N LEU A 90 2.94 -1.64 -8.03
CA LEU A 90 1.65 -1.00 -7.76
C LEU A 90 1.11 -1.43 -6.40
N ASP A 91 0.65 -0.45 -5.63
CA ASP A 91 -0.25 -0.66 -4.51
C ASP A 91 -1.55 0.14 -4.73
N GLN A 92 -2.59 -0.55 -5.20
CA GLN A 92 -3.85 0.09 -5.57
C GLN A 92 -4.75 0.47 -4.39
N MET A 93 -4.34 0.15 -3.15
CA MET A 93 -5.00 0.50 -1.89
C MET A 93 -3.92 0.84 -0.84
N MET A 94 -3.06 1.81 -1.17
CA MET A 94 -1.76 2.00 -0.51
C MET A 94 -1.83 2.41 0.97
N GLY A 95 -2.96 2.96 1.42
CA GLY A 95 -3.13 3.53 2.75
C GLY A 95 -2.01 4.51 3.08
N SER A 96 -1.22 4.16 4.09
CA SER A 96 -0.10 4.99 4.55
C SER A 96 1.22 4.80 3.81
N GLY A 97 1.24 4.08 2.69
CA GLY A 97 2.36 4.06 1.74
C GLY A 97 3.52 3.13 2.09
N THR A 98 3.33 2.13 2.97
CA THR A 98 4.41 1.21 3.38
C THR A 98 5.06 0.50 2.19
N THR A 99 4.28 0.07 1.21
CA THR A 99 4.77 -0.55 -0.03
C THR A 99 5.63 0.41 -0.85
N LEU A 100 5.22 1.68 -0.98
CA LEU A 100 5.94 2.69 -1.75
C LEU A 100 7.27 3.07 -1.09
N VAL A 101 7.30 3.17 0.23
CA VAL A 101 8.54 3.41 0.98
C VAL A 101 9.53 2.27 0.75
N GLU A 102 9.07 1.01 0.80
CA GLU A 102 9.95 -0.13 0.50
C GLU A 102 10.41 -0.14 -0.95
N ALA A 103 9.53 0.16 -1.91
CA ALA A 103 9.91 0.27 -3.31
C ALA A 103 11.00 1.34 -3.52
N LYS A 104 10.86 2.51 -2.88
CA LYS A 104 11.88 3.57 -2.88
C LYS A 104 13.23 3.09 -2.35
N LEU A 105 13.24 2.48 -1.17
CA LEU A 105 14.46 1.96 -0.54
C LEU A 105 15.13 0.84 -1.33
N LEU A 106 14.36 0.14 -2.17
CA LEU A 106 14.82 -0.96 -3.01
C LEU A 106 15.04 -0.55 -4.47
N GLU A 107 14.99 0.74 -4.83
CA GLU A 107 15.19 1.21 -6.21
C GLU A 107 14.18 0.62 -7.20
N ARG A 108 12.91 0.49 -6.79
CA ARG A 108 11.78 0.16 -7.68
C ARG A 108 10.92 1.40 -7.90
N ASN A 109 10.50 1.61 -9.14
CA ASN A 109 9.47 2.60 -9.43
C ASN A 109 8.16 2.15 -8.78
N ALA A 110 7.35 3.10 -8.34
CA ALA A 110 6.13 2.76 -7.61
C ALA A 110 4.96 3.67 -7.93
N ILE A 111 3.77 3.07 -7.98
CA ILE A 111 2.50 3.79 -8.06
C ILE A 111 1.66 3.37 -6.85
N GLY A 112 1.14 4.34 -6.13
CA GLY A 112 0.15 4.10 -5.08
C GLY A 112 -1.16 4.80 -5.38
N VAL A 113 -2.27 4.11 -5.13
CA VAL A 113 -3.63 4.65 -5.29
C VAL A 113 -4.35 4.48 -3.96
N ASP A 114 -5.06 5.53 -3.52
CA ASP A 114 -5.98 5.41 -2.40
C ASP A 114 -7.19 6.34 -2.59
N ILE A 115 -8.35 5.88 -2.12
CA ILE A 115 -9.60 6.64 -2.20
C ILE A 115 -9.68 7.72 -1.13
N ASN A 116 -8.95 7.54 -0.02
CA ASN A 116 -8.88 8.50 1.07
C ASN A 116 -7.71 9.47 0.86
N LEU A 117 -8.03 10.72 0.50
CA LEU A 117 -7.03 11.76 0.31
C LEU A 117 -6.13 11.97 1.54
N ASP A 118 -6.65 11.85 2.76
CA ASP A 118 -5.85 11.99 3.97
C ASP A 118 -4.81 10.86 4.08
N ALA A 119 -5.15 9.64 3.65
CA ALA A 119 -4.19 8.53 3.56
C ALA A 119 -3.11 8.81 2.51
N VAL A 120 -3.49 9.35 1.35
CA VAL A 120 -2.54 9.81 0.32
C VAL A 120 -1.56 10.84 0.91
N MET A 121 -2.04 11.81 1.69
CA MET A 121 -1.17 12.81 2.33
C MET A 121 -0.22 12.20 3.36
N VAL A 122 -0.68 11.20 4.14
CA VAL A 122 0.19 10.44 5.04
C VAL A 122 1.27 9.67 4.27
N ALA A 123 0.92 9.04 3.14
CA ALA A 123 1.90 8.37 2.29
C ALA A 123 2.94 9.35 1.72
N ARG A 124 2.51 10.53 1.26
CA ARG A 124 3.41 11.61 0.80
C ARG A 124 4.38 12.07 1.90
N ASP A 125 3.89 12.28 3.13
CA ASP A 125 4.74 12.65 4.27
C ASP A 125 5.79 11.58 4.56
N ARG A 126 5.42 10.31 4.52
CA ARG A 126 6.35 9.18 4.74
C ARG A 126 7.32 8.96 3.59
N LEU A 127 6.99 9.37 2.37
CA LEU A 127 7.90 9.38 1.23
C LEU A 127 8.86 10.58 1.23
N ASN A 128 8.60 11.59 2.08
CA ASN A 128 9.36 12.82 2.17
C ASN A 128 10.67 12.65 2.97
N PHE A 129 11.55 11.80 2.47
CA PHE A 129 12.91 11.64 2.97
C PHE A 129 13.89 11.51 1.81
N SER A 130 15.11 11.99 2.02
CA SER A 130 16.23 11.71 1.11
C SER A 130 16.90 10.41 1.50
N TYR A 131 17.31 9.63 0.50
CA TYR A 131 18.09 8.42 0.69
C TYR A 131 19.29 8.46 -0.25
N ASN A 132 20.48 8.42 0.32
CA ASN A 132 21.72 8.37 -0.44
C ASN A 132 22.67 7.40 0.26
N PRO A 133 22.69 6.11 -0.12
CA PRO A 133 23.55 5.12 0.49
C PRO A 133 25.04 5.43 0.23
N LEU A 134 25.91 5.08 1.19
CA LEU A 134 27.35 5.37 1.15
C LEU A 134 28.10 4.69 -0.02
N PHE A 135 27.53 3.62 -0.58
CA PHE A 135 28.14 2.83 -1.65
C PHE A 135 27.06 2.47 -2.69
N SER A 136 27.47 2.45 -3.97
CA SER A 136 26.69 2.22 -5.20
C SER A 136 25.92 3.41 -5.77
N GLU A 137 25.77 3.40 -7.09
CA GLU A 137 24.96 4.32 -7.90
C GLU A 137 23.46 4.11 -7.60
N TYR A 138 23.01 4.51 -6.40
CA TYR A 138 21.59 4.55 -6.11
C TYR A 138 20.89 5.46 -7.11
N LYS A 139 19.89 4.91 -7.79
CA LYS A 139 19.02 5.67 -8.70
C LYS A 139 17.71 5.91 -7.99
N GLU A 140 17.45 7.18 -7.63
CA GLU A 140 16.18 7.57 -7.03
C GLU A 140 15.04 7.13 -7.96
N PRO A 141 14.13 6.25 -7.49
CA PRO A 141 13.06 5.75 -8.32
C PRO A 141 11.93 6.76 -8.45
N ILE A 142 11.13 6.59 -9.49
CA ILE A 142 9.92 7.38 -9.72
C ILE A 142 8.82 6.82 -8.82
N VAL A 143 8.32 7.64 -7.89
CA VAL A 143 7.17 7.29 -7.04
C VAL A 143 6.01 8.24 -7.31
N LYS A 144 4.90 7.70 -7.81
CA LYS A 144 3.66 8.43 -8.10
C LYS A 144 2.56 8.02 -7.12
N THR A 145 1.75 8.98 -6.73
CA THR A 145 0.62 8.79 -5.82
C THR A 145 -0.62 9.40 -6.40
N TYR A 146 -1.73 8.65 -6.37
CA TYR A 146 -3.00 9.07 -6.92
C TYR A 146 -4.08 9.05 -5.84
N TRP A 147 -4.91 10.09 -5.85
CA TRP A 147 -6.22 10.07 -5.23
C TRP A 147 -7.21 9.48 -6.24
N GLY A 148 -7.73 8.29 -5.94
CA GLY A 148 -8.48 7.51 -6.92
C GLY A 148 -9.04 6.22 -6.35
N ASP A 149 -9.81 5.52 -7.17
CA ASP A 149 -10.46 4.28 -6.80
C ASP A 149 -9.68 3.08 -7.36
N ALA A 150 -9.45 2.06 -6.55
CA ALA A 150 -8.77 0.82 -6.96
C ALA A 150 -9.50 0.06 -8.08
N ARG A 151 -10.80 0.34 -8.28
CA ARG A 151 -11.65 -0.20 -9.35
C ARG A 151 -11.51 0.56 -10.68
N ASN A 152 -10.75 1.65 -10.72
CA ASN A 152 -10.53 2.45 -11.92
C ASN A 152 -9.12 3.07 -11.94
N LEU A 153 -8.19 2.37 -12.60
CA LEU A 153 -6.80 2.73 -12.78
C LEU A 153 -6.55 3.42 -14.14
N ASP A 154 -7.41 4.37 -14.53
CA ASP A 154 -7.39 5.11 -15.81
C ASP A 154 -6.08 5.85 -16.15
N LYS A 155 -5.20 6.07 -15.17
CA LYS A 155 -3.87 6.70 -15.36
C LYS A 155 -2.72 5.71 -15.46
N ILE A 156 -3.03 4.41 -15.47
CA ILE A 156 -2.05 3.32 -15.57
C ILE A 156 -2.30 2.57 -16.87
N GLU A 157 -1.26 2.48 -17.69
CA GLU A 157 -1.28 1.76 -18.96
C GLU A 157 -1.46 0.25 -18.75
N ASN A 158 -2.04 -0.42 -19.74
CA ASN A 158 -2.18 -1.86 -19.75
C ASN A 158 -0.80 -2.52 -19.69
N GLU A 159 -0.69 -3.67 -19.02
CA GLU A 159 0.52 -4.50 -19.00
C GLU A 159 1.82 -3.71 -18.69
N SER A 160 1.75 -2.77 -17.75
CA SER A 160 2.86 -1.87 -17.41
C SER A 160 3.51 -2.18 -16.05
N ILE A 161 2.82 -2.94 -15.19
CA ILE A 161 3.24 -3.22 -13.81
C ILE A 161 3.94 -4.58 -13.69
N ASP A 162 5.04 -4.63 -12.93
CA ASP A 162 5.84 -5.84 -12.69
C ASP A 162 5.45 -6.59 -11.41
N LEU A 163 4.87 -5.89 -10.43
CA LEU A 163 4.35 -6.48 -9.19
C LEU A 163 3.19 -5.63 -8.67
N ILE A 164 2.06 -6.27 -8.38
CA ILE A 164 1.03 -5.65 -7.53
C ILE A 164 1.22 -6.19 -6.12
N ALA A 165 1.41 -5.32 -5.14
CA ALA A 165 1.51 -5.66 -3.73
C ALA A 165 0.55 -4.78 -2.97
N THR A 166 -0.65 -5.31 -2.68
CA THR A 166 -1.74 -4.51 -2.15
C THR A 166 -2.42 -5.15 -0.95
N HIS A 167 -2.97 -4.30 -0.09
CA HIS A 167 -3.61 -4.70 1.16
C HIS A 167 -5.03 -4.12 1.22
N PRO A 168 -6.03 -4.81 0.64
CA PRO A 168 -7.42 -4.34 0.65
C PRO A 168 -7.99 -4.17 2.05
N PRO A 169 -8.96 -3.25 2.22
CA PRO A 169 -9.74 -3.19 3.45
C PRO A 169 -10.51 -4.50 3.63
N TYR A 170 -10.49 -5.01 4.86
CA TYR A 170 -11.26 -6.18 5.23
C TYR A 170 -12.74 -5.78 5.39
N ALA A 171 -13.62 -6.43 4.64
CA ALA A 171 -15.06 -6.15 4.67
C ALA A 171 -15.61 -6.07 6.11
N ASN A 172 -16.13 -4.92 6.50
CA ASN A 172 -16.78 -4.65 7.79
C ASN A 172 -15.89 -4.81 9.05
N ILE A 173 -14.55 -4.81 8.95
CA ILE A 173 -13.68 -4.88 10.13
C ILE A 173 -13.23 -3.48 10.58
N ILE A 174 -12.95 -2.60 9.61
CA ILE A 174 -12.40 -1.26 9.86
C ILE A 174 -13.03 -0.30 8.85
N SER A 175 -13.57 0.83 9.31
CA SER A 175 -14.18 1.85 8.45
C SER A 175 -13.24 3.04 8.27
N TYR A 176 -12.54 3.11 7.15
CA TYR A 176 -11.49 4.11 6.91
C TYR A 176 -12.02 5.53 6.61
N THR A 177 -13.33 5.70 6.43
CA THR A 177 -13.96 6.97 6.00
C THR A 177 -15.18 7.38 6.85
N LYS A 178 -15.12 7.22 8.19
CA LYS A 178 -16.28 7.47 9.09
C LYS A 178 -16.98 8.84 8.93
N SER A 179 -16.27 9.88 8.50
CA SER A 179 -16.81 11.25 8.39
C SER A 179 -17.43 11.57 7.02
N LYS A 180 -17.25 10.73 6.01
CA LYS A 180 -17.85 10.88 4.68
C LYS A 180 -18.31 9.50 4.21
N LYS A 181 -19.62 9.28 4.10
CA LYS A 181 -20.15 8.17 3.30
C LYS A 181 -19.70 8.37 1.86
N LEU A 182 -18.49 7.89 1.54
CA LEU A 182 -18.09 7.65 0.18
C LEU A 182 -18.87 6.40 -0.23
N SER A 183 -19.78 6.55 -1.20
CA SER A 183 -20.48 5.43 -1.84
C SER A 183 -19.54 4.36 -2.39
N ASP A 184 -18.25 4.70 -2.47
CA ASP A 184 -17.17 3.95 -3.09
C ASP A 184 -16.22 3.28 -2.09
N ASP A 185 -16.48 3.38 -0.77
CA ASP A 185 -15.66 2.72 0.25
C ASP A 185 -16.03 1.23 0.41
N LEU A 186 -15.17 0.36 -0.14
CA LEU A 186 -15.32 -1.11 -0.05
C LEU A 186 -15.41 -1.63 1.39
N SER A 187 -14.83 -0.91 2.36
CA SER A 187 -14.79 -1.35 3.75
C SER A 187 -16.17 -1.38 4.42
N GLN A 188 -17.13 -0.63 3.88
CA GLN A 188 -18.50 -0.49 4.41
C GLN A 188 -19.53 -1.40 3.72
N LEU A 189 -19.12 -2.19 2.72
CA LEU A 189 -20.05 -3.00 1.94
C LEU A 189 -20.44 -4.31 2.65
N PRO A 190 -21.69 -4.78 2.49
CA PRO A 190 -22.05 -6.15 2.79
C PRO A 190 -21.16 -7.14 2.03
N PHE A 191 -20.89 -8.30 2.62
CA PHE A 191 -19.87 -9.23 2.12
C PHE A 191 -20.04 -9.63 0.64
N GLU A 192 -21.26 -9.89 0.18
CA GLU A 192 -21.51 -10.28 -1.21
C GLU A 192 -21.29 -9.11 -2.19
N GLU A 193 -21.65 -7.88 -1.80
CA GLU A 193 -21.36 -6.69 -2.61
C GLU A 193 -19.86 -6.37 -2.61
N TYR A 194 -19.18 -6.55 -1.47
CA TYR A 194 -17.72 -6.46 -1.40
C TYR A 194 -17.05 -7.42 -2.40
N LEU A 195 -17.51 -8.67 -2.50
CA LEU A 195 -16.95 -9.62 -3.47
C LEU A 195 -17.17 -9.19 -4.92
N LYS A 196 -18.33 -8.61 -5.25
CA LYS A 196 -18.61 -8.07 -6.59
C LYS A 196 -17.69 -6.90 -6.92
N GLU A 197 -17.47 -5.99 -5.97
CA GLU A 197 -16.60 -4.84 -6.19
C GLU A 197 -15.12 -5.23 -6.22
N MET A 198 -14.70 -6.22 -5.43
CA MET A 198 -13.35 -6.79 -5.50
C MET A 198 -13.07 -7.48 -6.84
N ARG A 199 -14.11 -7.96 -7.55
CA ARG A 199 -13.92 -8.43 -8.93
C ARG A 199 -13.45 -7.29 -9.84
N LYS A 200 -14.03 -6.09 -9.75
CA LYS A 200 -13.60 -4.94 -10.56
C LYS A 200 -12.17 -4.53 -10.23
N VAL A 201 -11.80 -4.59 -8.95
CA VAL A 201 -10.42 -4.39 -8.48
C VAL A 201 -9.47 -5.42 -9.13
N ALA A 202 -9.88 -6.68 -9.21
CA ALA A 202 -9.11 -7.75 -9.83
C ALA A 202 -9.02 -7.59 -11.37
N GLU A 203 -10.09 -7.15 -12.03
CA GLU A 203 -10.12 -6.85 -13.47
C GLU A 203 -9.11 -5.75 -13.82
N GLU A 204 -9.08 -4.67 -13.03
CA GLU A 204 -8.09 -3.60 -13.21
C GLU A 204 -6.66 -4.06 -12.88
N ALA A 205 -6.48 -4.85 -11.84
CA ALA A 205 -5.20 -5.46 -11.51
C ALA A 205 -4.68 -6.33 -12.66
N PHE A 206 -5.54 -7.16 -13.25
CA PHE A 206 -5.21 -7.99 -14.40
C PHE A 206 -4.84 -7.15 -15.62
N ARG A 207 -5.62 -6.10 -15.92
CA ARG A 207 -5.37 -5.20 -17.06
C ARG A 207 -4.00 -4.55 -17.01
N VAL A 208 -3.58 -4.05 -15.84
CA VAL A 208 -2.32 -3.29 -15.70
C VAL A 208 -1.10 -4.17 -15.46
N LEU A 209 -1.28 -5.41 -15.01
CA LEU A 209 -0.20 -6.34 -14.72
C LEU A 209 0.37 -6.93 -16.01
N LYS A 210 1.70 -6.94 -16.15
CA LYS A 210 2.35 -7.62 -17.28
C LYS A 210 2.06 -9.13 -17.27
N PRO A 211 1.95 -9.78 -18.45
CA PRO A 211 1.81 -11.23 -18.53
C PRO A 211 2.90 -11.98 -17.75
N GLY A 212 2.50 -12.96 -16.93
CA GLY A 212 3.40 -13.78 -16.13
C GLY A 212 3.97 -13.12 -14.87
N LYS A 213 3.56 -11.88 -14.55
CA LYS A 213 3.93 -11.20 -13.30
C LYS A 213 2.95 -11.53 -12.17
N ILE A 214 3.28 -11.07 -10.96
CA ILE A 214 2.60 -11.49 -9.73
C ILE A 214 1.70 -10.37 -9.19
N CYS A 215 0.47 -10.73 -8.84
CA CYS A 215 -0.41 -9.95 -7.98
C CYS A 215 -0.45 -10.60 -6.59
N ALA A 216 0.09 -9.90 -5.59
CA ALA A 216 0.11 -10.31 -4.20
C ALA A 216 -0.89 -9.46 -3.40
N ILE A 217 -1.87 -10.14 -2.82
CA ILE A 217 -2.92 -9.53 -2.01
C ILE A 217 -2.75 -10.01 -0.57
N LEU A 218 -2.49 -9.09 0.38
CA LEU A 218 -2.62 -9.42 1.79
C LEU A 218 -4.08 -9.30 2.20
N ILE A 219 -4.66 -10.41 2.58
CA ILE A 219 -5.99 -10.46 3.15
C ILE A 219 -6.06 -11.60 4.15
N GLY A 220 -6.83 -11.39 5.21
CA GLY A 220 -6.99 -12.31 6.31
C GLY A 220 -8.47 -12.62 6.50
N ASP A 221 -8.71 -13.83 6.97
CA ASP A 221 -10.06 -14.33 7.22
C ASP A 221 -10.63 -13.76 8.52
N THR A 222 -11.95 -13.64 8.58
CA THR A 222 -12.65 -13.11 9.75
C THR A 222 -13.55 -14.14 10.40
N ARG A 223 -14.01 -13.86 11.62
CA ARG A 223 -15.00 -14.66 12.33
C ARG A 223 -16.26 -13.82 12.57
N LYS A 224 -17.42 -14.33 12.15
CA LYS A 224 -18.72 -13.70 12.41
C LYS A 224 -19.63 -14.71 13.10
N HIS A 225 -20.23 -14.33 14.24
CA HIS A 225 -21.08 -15.21 15.05
C HIS A 225 -20.43 -16.57 15.37
N LYS A 226 -19.13 -16.60 15.69
CA LYS A 226 -18.32 -17.83 15.92
C LYS A 226 -18.10 -18.72 14.70
N HIS A 227 -18.62 -18.35 13.52
CA HIS A 227 -18.34 -19.04 12.26
C HIS A 227 -17.16 -18.39 11.53
N TYR A 228 -16.36 -19.23 10.89
CA TYR A 228 -15.26 -18.81 10.03
C TYR A 228 -15.80 -18.26 8.70
N VAL A 229 -15.30 -17.10 8.29
CA VAL A 229 -15.63 -16.49 6.99
C VAL A 229 -14.34 -16.45 6.16
N PRO A 230 -14.21 -17.34 5.15
CA PRO A 230 -13.00 -17.45 4.33
C PRO A 230 -12.96 -16.36 3.26
N ILE A 231 -12.68 -15.12 3.66
CA ILE A 231 -12.57 -13.96 2.78
C ILE A 231 -11.43 -14.17 1.77
N ALA A 232 -10.26 -14.59 2.23
CA ALA A 232 -9.06 -14.76 1.42
C ALA A 232 -9.30 -15.72 0.27
N LEU A 233 -9.85 -16.91 0.56
CA LEU A 233 -10.19 -17.91 -0.44
C LEU A 233 -11.21 -17.38 -1.46
N ARG A 234 -12.22 -16.64 -1.01
CA ARG A 234 -13.28 -16.13 -1.90
C ARG A 234 -12.80 -15.01 -2.80
N VAL A 235 -11.94 -14.11 -2.30
CA VAL A 235 -11.32 -13.06 -3.12
C VAL A 235 -10.39 -13.70 -4.17
N MET A 236 -9.54 -14.63 -3.77
CA MET A 236 -8.60 -15.31 -4.67
C MET A 236 -9.29 -16.08 -5.80
N ARG A 237 -10.48 -16.66 -5.56
CA ARG A 237 -11.26 -17.37 -6.60
C ARG A 237 -11.68 -16.50 -7.79
N TRP A 238 -11.72 -15.18 -7.62
CA TRP A 238 -12.07 -14.25 -8.71
C TRP A 238 -10.85 -13.65 -9.39
N CYS A 239 -9.65 -13.87 -8.83
CA CYS A 239 -8.38 -13.44 -9.41
C CYS A 239 -7.72 -14.53 -10.28
N ALA A 240 -8.30 -15.72 -10.35
CA ALA A 240 -7.85 -16.88 -11.12
C ALA A 240 -8.76 -17.11 -12.33
#